data_AF-A0AA92M0K0-F1
#
_entry.id   AF-A0AA92M0K0-F1
#
_cell.length_a   1.000
_cell.length_b   1.000
_cell.length_c   1.000
_cell.angle_alpha   90.00
_cell.angle_beta   90.00
_cell.angle_gamma   90.00
#
_symmetry.space_group_name_H-M   'P 1'
#
loop_
_entity.id
_entity.type
_entity.pdbx_description
1 polymer ?
#
loop_
_entity_poly.entity_id
_entity_poly.type
_entity_poly.pdbx_seq_one_letter_code
_entity_poly.pdbx_strand_id
1 'polypeptide(L)'
;MNEQFHMSPDGHAVAHYFEQCKLRAYPDPGSPLFKALRTAGVDPYQLRAVPQAQAGLSGKPWTIGWGDASPDVVPGMVISKAEADRRYARRMAGEFEPAVRRACQINLTQRQFDALVSIFYNAGVEALSKSTLVRLLNAGDVAGAAAQFPRWNMSGGAVLKGLQRRREAERLLFLGMDPQAAIVAGVAKFP
;
A
#
# COMPACT_ATOMS: atom_id res chain seq x y z
N MET A 1 -11.12 20.56 -6.20
CA MET A 1 -10.36 20.19 -7.41
C MET A 1 -10.17 18.68 -7.36
N ASN A 2 -10.27 17.95 -8.47
CA ASN A 2 -10.18 16.47 -8.48
C ASN A 2 -11.29 15.74 -7.69
N GLU A 3 -12.42 16.41 -7.41
CA GLU A 3 -13.56 15.81 -6.66
C GLU A 3 -14.26 14.71 -7.47
N GLN A 4 -14.17 14.77 -8.80
CA GLN A 4 -14.77 13.79 -9.70
C GLN A 4 -14.07 12.43 -9.69
N PHE A 5 -12.82 12.36 -9.20
CA PHE A 5 -12.04 11.12 -9.26
C PHE A 5 -12.25 10.30 -8.01
N HIS A 6 -12.46 9.00 -8.22
CA HIS A 6 -12.36 7.94 -7.23
C HIS A 6 -11.36 6.92 -7.74
N MET A 7 -10.83 6.08 -6.86
CA MET A 7 -9.95 5.00 -7.30
C MET A 7 -10.68 4.11 -8.31
N SER A 8 -10.17 4.06 -9.53
CA SER A 8 -10.81 3.34 -10.62
C SER A 8 -10.46 1.85 -10.58
N PRO A 9 -11.12 1.00 -11.40
CA PRO A 9 -10.70 -0.38 -11.59
C PRO A 9 -9.23 -0.54 -12.00
N ASP A 10 -8.67 0.40 -12.77
CA ASP A 10 -7.25 0.40 -13.18
C ASP A 10 -6.34 0.57 -11.95
N GLY A 11 -6.67 1.54 -11.09
CA GLY A 11 -5.97 1.75 -9.83
C GLY A 11 -6.03 0.53 -8.91
N HIS A 12 -7.23 -0.04 -8.76
CA HIS A 12 -7.43 -1.26 -7.98
C HIS A 12 -6.63 -2.45 -8.54
N ALA A 13 -6.53 -2.60 -9.86
CA ALA A 13 -5.77 -3.68 -10.47
C ALA A 13 -4.28 -3.61 -10.07
N VAL A 14 -3.67 -2.42 -10.16
CA VAL A 14 -2.26 -2.24 -9.75
C VAL A 14 -2.10 -2.45 -8.24
N ALA A 15 -2.95 -1.82 -7.41
CA ALA A 15 -2.83 -1.93 -5.96
C ALA A 15 -3.01 -3.37 -5.47
N HIS A 16 -4.05 -4.07 -5.92
CA HIS A 16 -4.34 -5.46 -5.53
C HIS A 16 -3.33 -6.46 -6.08
N TYR A 17 -2.65 -6.18 -7.19
CA TYR A 17 -1.60 -7.08 -7.69
C TYR A 17 -0.41 -7.15 -6.73
N PHE A 18 0.00 -6.01 -6.18
CA PHE A 18 1.15 -5.93 -5.28
C PHE A 18 0.81 -6.14 -3.80
N GLU A 19 -0.47 -6.06 -3.43
CA GLU A 19 -0.94 -6.43 -2.09
C GLU A 19 -1.37 -7.90 -2.05
N GLN A 20 -1.00 -8.62 -0.99
CA GLN A 20 -1.55 -9.95 -0.76
C GLN A 20 -2.71 -9.86 0.21
N CYS A 21 -3.92 -10.20 -0.23
CA CYS A 21 -5.08 -10.25 0.65
C CYS A 21 -4.91 -11.36 1.71
N LYS A 22 -4.83 -10.99 2.99
CA LYS A 22 -4.75 -11.94 4.12
C LYS A 22 -6.07 -11.95 4.89
N LEU A 23 -6.83 -13.03 4.78
CA LEU A 23 -8.14 -13.13 5.44
C LEU A 23 -8.06 -13.39 6.95
N ARG A 24 -6.85 -13.54 7.49
CA ARG A 24 -6.57 -13.71 8.92
C ARG A 24 -5.60 -12.63 9.37
N ALA A 25 -5.87 -12.05 10.54
CA ALA A 25 -4.98 -11.05 11.12
C ALA A 25 -3.62 -11.66 11.44
N TYR A 26 -2.55 -10.95 11.07
CA TYR A 26 -1.17 -11.31 11.37
C TYR A 26 -0.45 -10.15 12.08
N PRO A 27 0.56 -10.44 12.91
CA PRO A 27 1.30 -9.40 13.61
C PRO A 27 2.20 -8.63 12.66
N ASP A 28 2.54 -7.38 12.98
CA ASP A 28 3.45 -6.57 12.17
C ASP A 28 4.81 -7.28 11.97
N PRO A 29 5.36 -7.36 10.74
CA PRO A 29 6.65 -8.01 10.47
C PRO A 29 7.84 -7.46 11.27
N GLY A 30 7.78 -6.20 11.68
CA GLY A 30 8.79 -5.56 12.53
C GLY A 30 8.62 -5.85 14.03
N SER A 31 7.45 -6.35 14.45
CA SER A 31 7.10 -6.56 15.86
C SER A 31 7.92 -7.66 16.55
N PRO A 32 8.11 -7.57 17.88
CA PRO A 32 8.76 -8.63 18.67
C PRO A 32 8.08 -10.00 18.52
N LEU A 33 6.75 -10.03 18.48
CA LEU A 33 5.99 -11.28 18.34
C LEU A 33 6.28 -11.95 16.99
N PHE A 34 6.23 -11.19 15.88
CA PHE A 34 6.48 -11.75 14.55
C PHE A 34 7.87 -12.39 14.46
N LYS A 35 8.89 -11.68 14.96
CA LYS A 35 10.28 -12.17 14.99
C LYS A 35 10.41 -13.45 15.82
N ALA A 36 9.81 -13.49 17.01
CA ALA A 36 9.86 -14.66 17.88
C ALA A 36 9.14 -15.88 17.28
N LEU A 37 7.99 -15.68 16.62
CA LEU A 37 7.28 -16.76 15.92
C LEU A 37 8.14 -17.36 14.80
N ARG A 38 8.81 -16.52 14.00
CA ARG A 38 9.73 -16.97 12.95
C ARG A 38 10.88 -17.80 13.52
N THR A 39 11.50 -17.36 14.62
CA THR A 39 12.55 -18.12 15.31
C THR A 39 12.05 -19.46 15.83
N ALA A 40 10.79 -19.53 16.25
CA ALA A 40 10.14 -20.76 16.71
C ALA A 40 9.63 -21.66 15.56
N GLY A 41 9.88 -21.31 14.30
CA GLY A 41 9.40 -22.07 13.14
C GLY A 41 7.89 -21.94 12.88
N VAL A 42 7.22 -20.97 13.51
CA VAL A 42 5.80 -20.69 13.31
C VAL A 42 5.64 -19.63 12.24
N ASP A 43 4.82 -19.89 11.21
CA ASP A 43 4.50 -18.89 10.18
C ASP A 43 3.52 -17.84 10.73
N PRO A 44 3.95 -16.57 10.93
CA PRO A 44 3.07 -15.55 11.50
C PRO A 44 1.91 -15.18 10.55
N TYR A 45 2.05 -15.41 9.24
CA TYR A 45 1.00 -15.11 8.28
C TYR A 45 -0.14 -16.14 8.29
N GLN A 46 0.05 -17.28 8.95
CA GLN A 46 -0.95 -18.33 9.14
C GLN A 46 -1.34 -18.50 10.62
N LEU A 47 -0.99 -17.51 11.46
CA LEU A 47 -1.13 -17.58 12.90
C LEU A 47 -2.59 -17.64 13.35
N ARG A 48 -3.05 -18.82 13.78
CA ARG A 48 -4.42 -19.00 14.30
C ARG A 48 -4.61 -18.41 15.70
N ALA A 49 -3.62 -18.58 16.55
CA ALA A 49 -3.55 -18.06 17.91
C ALA A 49 -2.09 -17.85 18.29
N VAL A 50 -1.83 -16.90 19.20
CA VAL A 50 -0.49 -16.68 19.75
C VAL A 50 -0.16 -17.85 20.68
N PRO A 51 0.93 -18.62 20.45
CA PRO A 51 1.29 -19.70 21.36
C PRO A 51 1.69 -19.15 22.73
N GLN A 52 1.45 -19.93 23.79
CA GLN A 52 1.64 -19.48 25.18
C GLN A 52 3.07 -18.98 25.45
N ALA A 53 4.07 -19.59 24.82
CA ALA A 53 5.47 -19.18 24.94
C ALA A 53 5.75 -17.74 24.43
N GLN A 54 4.85 -17.16 23.61
CA GLN A 54 4.99 -15.81 23.06
C GLN A 54 3.87 -14.85 23.53
N ALA A 55 3.03 -15.24 24.49
CA ALA A 55 1.85 -14.48 24.90
C ALA A 55 2.14 -13.06 25.41
N GLY A 56 3.34 -12.81 25.94
CA GLY A 56 3.77 -11.49 26.42
C GLY A 56 4.36 -10.56 25.34
N LEU A 57 4.51 -11.02 24.09
CA LEU A 57 5.14 -10.24 23.03
C LEU A 57 4.11 -9.41 22.26
N SER A 58 4.43 -8.14 22.01
CA SER A 58 3.59 -7.28 21.17
C SER A 58 3.67 -7.72 19.70
N GLY A 59 2.50 -7.88 19.07
CA GLY A 59 2.33 -8.05 17.63
C GLY A 59 1.81 -6.81 16.91
N LYS A 60 1.69 -5.67 17.60
CA LYS A 60 1.04 -4.47 17.06
C LYS A 60 1.94 -3.72 16.05
N PRO A 61 1.33 -3.00 15.09
CA PRO A 61 -0.09 -3.08 14.73
C PRO A 61 -0.42 -4.46 14.11
N TRP A 62 -1.63 -4.95 14.31
CA TRP A 62 -2.09 -6.16 13.60
C TRP A 62 -2.61 -5.78 12.23
N THR A 63 -2.42 -6.64 11.23
CA THR A 63 -2.80 -6.36 9.84
C THR A 63 -3.69 -7.46 9.27
N ILE A 64 -4.70 -7.10 8.47
CA ILE A 64 -5.64 -8.04 7.84
C ILE A 64 -6.13 -7.51 6.47
N GLY A 65 -6.77 -8.35 5.68
CA GLY A 65 -7.33 -8.00 4.38
C GLY A 65 -6.24 -7.54 3.42
N TRP A 66 -6.48 -6.43 2.75
CA TRP A 66 -5.57 -5.82 1.77
C TRP A 66 -4.45 -4.97 2.38
N GLY A 67 -4.05 -5.22 3.64
CA GLY A 67 -3.09 -4.37 4.37
C GLY A 67 -3.76 -3.42 5.37
N ASP A 68 -4.97 -3.75 5.84
CA ASP A 68 -5.67 -2.96 6.84
C ASP A 68 -5.04 -3.17 8.23
N ALA A 69 -4.51 -2.09 8.80
CA ALA A 69 -3.89 -2.05 10.12
C ALA A 69 -4.67 -1.16 11.11
N SER A 70 -5.98 -1.01 10.89
CA SER A 70 -6.88 -0.23 11.74
C SER A 70 -6.87 -0.75 13.20
N PRO A 71 -7.10 0.12 14.20
CA PRO A 71 -6.99 -0.25 15.63
C PRO A 71 -7.90 -1.39 16.09
N ASP A 72 -8.98 -1.67 15.37
CA ASP A 72 -9.93 -2.75 15.62
C ASP A 72 -9.47 -4.11 15.08
N VAL A 73 -8.35 -4.16 14.34
CA VAL A 73 -7.72 -5.41 13.92
C VAL A 73 -6.99 -6.02 15.12
N VAL A 74 -7.41 -7.24 15.50
CA VAL A 74 -6.95 -7.92 16.72
C VAL A 74 -6.46 -9.34 16.43
N PRO A 75 -5.63 -9.93 17.31
CA PRO A 75 -5.18 -11.32 17.17
C PRO A 75 -6.36 -12.28 16.99
N GLY A 76 -6.23 -13.24 16.08
CA GLY A 76 -7.25 -14.27 15.84
C GLY A 76 -8.42 -13.82 14.95
N MET A 77 -8.53 -12.53 14.60
CA MET A 77 -9.56 -12.03 13.69
C MET A 77 -9.48 -12.72 12.32
N VAL A 78 -10.64 -13.12 11.79
CA VAL A 78 -10.80 -13.69 10.45
C VAL A 78 -11.93 -12.95 9.75
N ILE A 79 -11.75 -12.62 8.48
CA ILE A 79 -12.74 -11.92 7.66
C ILE A 79 -12.98 -12.66 6.34
N SER A 80 -14.16 -12.47 5.75
CA SER A 80 -14.41 -12.91 4.39
C SER A 80 -13.69 -12.01 3.38
N LYS A 81 -13.50 -12.50 2.16
CA LYS A 81 -12.97 -11.68 1.06
C LYS A 81 -13.83 -10.42 0.82
N ALA A 82 -15.15 -10.57 0.88
CA ALA A 82 -16.07 -9.45 0.76
C ALA A 82 -15.86 -8.40 1.87
N GLU A 83 -15.61 -8.82 3.11
CA GLU A 83 -15.30 -7.86 4.18
C GLU A 83 -13.92 -7.21 4.00
N ALA A 84 -12.92 -7.96 3.52
CA ALA A 84 -11.62 -7.38 3.16
C ALA A 84 -11.76 -6.28 2.09
N ASP A 85 -12.57 -6.53 1.06
CA ASP A 85 -12.87 -5.56 0.00
C ASP A 85 -13.62 -4.35 0.53
N ARG A 86 -14.62 -4.54 1.39
CA ARG A 86 -15.35 -3.43 2.03
C ARG A 86 -14.45 -2.58 2.92
N ARG A 87 -13.58 -3.19 3.74
CA ARG A 87 -12.60 -2.45 4.57
C ARG A 87 -11.70 -1.62 3.69
N TYR A 88 -11.11 -2.23 2.65
CA TYR A 88 -10.23 -1.54 1.72
C TYR A 88 -10.94 -0.35 1.04
N ALA A 89 -12.13 -0.56 0.48
CA ALA A 89 -12.90 0.49 -0.19
C ALA A 89 -13.23 1.66 0.77
N ARG A 90 -13.64 1.36 2.01
CA ARG A 90 -13.89 2.39 3.04
C ARG A 90 -12.64 3.22 3.30
N ARG A 91 -11.47 2.60 3.39
CA ARG A 91 -10.20 3.30 3.61
C ARG A 91 -9.79 4.13 2.41
N MET A 92 -9.94 3.61 1.18
CA MET A 92 -9.68 4.39 -0.03
C MET A 92 -10.49 5.68 -0.03
N ALA A 93 -11.81 5.57 0.14
CA ALA A 93 -12.73 6.71 0.11
C ALA A 93 -12.56 7.66 1.31
N GLY A 94 -12.31 7.13 2.52
CA GLY A 94 -12.28 7.90 3.76
C GLY A 94 -10.92 8.53 4.09
N GLU A 95 -9.82 7.88 3.69
CA GLU A 95 -8.46 8.28 4.11
C GLU A 95 -7.60 8.72 2.93
N PHE A 96 -7.48 7.89 1.89
CA PHE A 96 -6.43 8.05 0.88
C PHE A 96 -6.84 8.93 -0.29
N GLU A 97 -8.05 8.78 -0.83
CA GLU A 97 -8.56 9.68 -1.85
C GLU A 97 -8.63 11.14 -1.35
N PRO A 98 -9.19 11.44 -0.14
CA PRO A 98 -9.18 12.81 0.37
C PRO A 98 -7.76 13.33 0.64
N ALA A 99 -6.82 12.46 1.03
CA ALA A 99 -5.43 12.85 1.20
C ALA A 99 -4.77 13.28 -0.10
N VAL A 100 -5.00 12.55 -1.21
CA VAL A 100 -4.51 12.94 -2.54
C VAL A 100 -5.14 14.25 -2.97
N ARG A 101 -6.46 14.44 -2.79
CA ARG A 101 -7.16 15.70 -3.13
C ARG A 101 -6.60 16.90 -2.35
N ARG A 102 -6.27 16.73 -1.06
CA ARG A 102 -5.64 17.79 -0.26
C ARG A 102 -4.20 18.08 -0.68
N ALA A 103 -3.45 17.06 -1.05
CA ALA A 103 -2.03 17.18 -1.39
C ALA A 103 -1.82 17.77 -2.80
N CYS A 104 -2.67 17.43 -3.76
CA CYS A 104 -2.51 17.78 -5.17
C CYS A 104 -3.38 19.00 -5.54
N GLN A 105 -2.73 20.11 -5.84
CA GLN A 105 -3.34 21.41 -6.13
C GLN A 105 -3.47 21.72 -7.63
N ILE A 106 -3.27 20.71 -8.48
CA ILE A 106 -3.43 20.77 -9.93
C ILE A 106 -4.50 19.79 -10.42
N ASN A 107 -5.02 20.00 -11.63
CA ASN A 107 -5.91 19.04 -12.26
C ASN A 107 -5.13 17.77 -12.63
N LEU A 108 -5.60 16.63 -12.13
CA LEU A 108 -5.03 15.33 -12.42
C LEU A 108 -5.79 14.66 -13.57
N THR A 109 -5.18 13.65 -14.17
CA THR A 109 -5.92 12.61 -14.92
C THR A 109 -6.38 11.51 -13.96
N GLN A 110 -7.34 10.69 -14.40
CA GLN A 110 -7.82 9.54 -13.61
C GLN A 110 -6.66 8.61 -13.20
N ARG A 111 -5.74 8.29 -14.12
CA ARG A 111 -4.62 7.38 -13.82
C ARG A 111 -3.55 8.00 -12.94
N GLN A 112 -3.34 9.32 -13.01
CA GLN A 112 -2.49 10.02 -12.05
C GLN A 112 -3.08 9.93 -10.64
N PHE A 113 -4.39 10.18 -10.51
CA PHE A 113 -5.10 10.04 -9.25
C PHE A 113 -5.00 8.60 -8.70
N ASP A 114 -5.27 7.59 -9.53
CA ASP A 114 -5.18 6.17 -9.18
C ASP A 114 -3.79 5.77 -8.66
N ALA A 115 -2.74 6.15 -9.39
CA ALA A 115 -1.36 5.85 -9.02
C ALA A 115 -0.97 6.55 -7.70
N LEU A 116 -1.41 7.80 -7.51
CA LEU A 116 -1.20 8.55 -6.28
C LEU A 116 -1.92 7.91 -5.08
N VAL A 117 -3.18 7.49 -5.24
CA VAL A 117 -3.91 6.78 -4.17
C VAL A 117 -3.18 5.48 -3.80
N SER A 118 -2.69 4.71 -4.79
CA SER A 118 -1.94 3.47 -4.52
C SER A 118 -0.62 3.70 -3.74
N ILE A 119 0.17 4.72 -4.11
CA ILE A 119 1.40 5.05 -3.37
C ILE A 119 1.10 5.63 -1.99
N PHE A 120 0.07 6.48 -1.85
CA PHE A 120 -0.37 7.00 -0.55
C PHE A 120 -0.82 5.89 0.38
N TYR A 121 -1.52 4.89 -0.14
CA TYR A 121 -1.92 3.70 0.62
C TYR A 121 -0.72 2.93 1.16
N ASN A 122 0.28 2.68 0.32
CA ASN A 122 1.39 1.80 0.67
C ASN A 122 2.51 2.46 1.47
N ALA A 123 2.86 3.70 1.13
CA ALA A 123 3.99 4.41 1.72
C ALA A 123 3.58 5.46 2.75
N GLY A 124 2.27 5.69 2.94
CA GLY A 124 1.72 6.52 3.99
C GLY A 124 1.50 7.97 3.59
N VAL A 125 0.36 8.52 4.02
CA VAL A 125 -0.10 9.87 3.67
C VAL A 125 0.86 10.95 4.13
N GLU A 126 1.29 10.92 5.39
CA GLU A 126 2.03 12.04 5.98
C GLU A 126 3.34 12.34 5.26
N ALA A 127 4.14 11.30 5.00
CA ALA A 127 5.42 11.43 4.33
C ALA A 127 5.26 11.85 2.86
N LEU A 128 4.28 11.26 2.16
CA LEU A 128 4.04 11.54 0.75
C LEU A 128 3.48 12.94 0.49
N SER A 129 2.56 13.42 1.34
CA SER A 129 1.97 14.76 1.19
C SER A 129 3.02 15.88 1.20
N LYS A 130 4.15 15.70 1.88
CA LYS A 130 5.25 16.67 1.98
C LYS A 130 6.41 16.37 1.03
N SER A 131 6.24 15.40 0.14
CA SER A 131 7.33 14.85 -0.66
C SER A 131 7.72 15.73 -1.86
N THR A 132 8.93 15.51 -2.36
CA THR A 132 9.36 16.07 -3.65
C THR A 132 8.45 15.62 -4.81
N LEU A 133 7.84 14.43 -4.74
CA LEU A 133 6.87 13.96 -5.73
C LEU A 133 5.70 14.94 -5.84
N VAL A 134 5.03 15.21 -4.71
CA VAL A 134 3.87 16.11 -4.66
C VAL A 134 4.28 17.55 -4.99
N ARG A 135 5.44 18.01 -4.50
CA ARG A 135 5.95 19.35 -4.79
C ARG A 135 6.17 19.58 -6.29
N LEU A 136 6.81 18.62 -6.98
CA LEU A 136 7.04 18.71 -8.44
C LEU A 136 5.71 18.65 -9.20
N LEU A 137 4.80 17.77 -8.78
CA LEU A 137 3.50 17.65 -9.41
C LEU A 137 2.68 18.95 -9.31
N ASN A 138 2.64 19.57 -8.13
CA ASN A 138 1.94 20.84 -7.92
C ASN A 138 2.58 22.01 -8.70
N ALA A 139 3.87 21.92 -9.04
CA ALA A 139 4.54 22.86 -9.93
C ALA A 139 4.27 22.58 -11.43
N GLY A 140 3.45 21.58 -11.75
CA GLY A 140 3.17 21.14 -13.13
C GLY A 140 4.24 20.25 -13.74
N ASP A 141 5.29 19.89 -12.99
CA ASP A 141 6.36 19.00 -13.46
C ASP A 141 5.96 17.52 -13.28
N VAL A 142 5.10 17.06 -14.19
CA VAL A 142 4.60 15.68 -14.21
C VAL A 142 5.74 14.67 -14.42
N ALA A 143 6.70 14.99 -15.28
CA ALA A 143 7.83 14.10 -15.57
C ALA A 143 8.78 13.97 -14.35
N GLY A 144 9.10 15.10 -13.71
CA GLY A 144 9.86 15.12 -12.48
C GLY A 144 9.16 14.41 -11.33
N ALA A 145 7.84 14.59 -11.18
CA ALA A 145 7.03 13.84 -10.21
C ALA A 145 7.08 12.33 -10.48
N ALA A 146 6.92 11.89 -11.74
CA ALA A 146 7.03 10.49 -12.11
C ALA A 146 8.42 9.90 -11.77
N ALA A 147 9.49 10.69 -11.92
CA ALA A 147 10.85 10.27 -11.56
C ALA A 147 11.05 10.08 -10.04
N GLN A 148 10.13 10.54 -9.19
CA GLN A 148 10.22 10.36 -7.74
C GLN A 148 9.65 9.02 -7.24
N PHE A 149 8.79 8.33 -8.01
CA PHE A 149 8.19 7.06 -7.58
C PHE A 149 9.24 6.03 -7.10
N PRO A 150 10.37 5.79 -7.80
CA PRO A 150 11.37 4.79 -7.39
C PRO A 150 12.05 5.07 -6.04
N ARG A 151 11.93 6.28 -5.49
CA ARG A 151 12.51 6.65 -4.18
C ARG A 151 11.77 6.02 -3.01
N TRP A 152 10.54 5.56 -3.24
CA TRP A 152 9.66 4.97 -2.23
C TRP A 152 9.74 3.44 -2.22
N ASN A 153 10.97 2.90 -2.17
CA ASN A 153 11.24 1.47 -2.32
C ASN A 153 11.91 0.81 -1.10
N MET A 154 11.97 1.51 0.03
CA MET A 154 12.63 1.04 1.24
C MET A 154 11.64 0.74 2.36
N SER A 155 11.93 -0.29 3.15
CA SER A 155 11.28 -0.55 4.44
C SER A 155 12.28 -1.18 5.40
N GLY A 156 12.20 -0.85 6.69
CA GLY A 156 13.15 -1.36 7.70
C GLY A 156 14.62 -1.05 7.41
N GLY A 157 14.90 0.04 6.67
CA GLY A 157 16.26 0.44 6.28
C GLY A 157 16.83 -0.28 5.05
N ALA A 158 16.07 -1.18 4.41
CA ALA A 158 16.51 -1.93 3.23
C ALA A 158 15.64 -1.64 2.01
N VAL A 159 16.24 -1.64 0.82
CA VAL A 159 15.52 -1.63 -0.46
C VAL A 159 14.83 -2.98 -0.65
N LEU A 160 13.55 -2.96 -0.97
CA LEU A 160 12.76 -4.17 -1.21
C LEU A 160 12.42 -4.30 -2.71
N LYS A 161 12.80 -5.42 -3.32
CA LYS A 161 12.47 -5.73 -4.74
C LYS A 161 10.98 -5.61 -5.03
N GLY A 162 10.12 -6.09 -4.13
CA GLY A 162 8.66 -5.99 -4.26
C GLY A 162 8.19 -4.54 -4.36
N LEU A 163 8.79 -3.64 -3.56
CA LEU A 163 8.48 -2.22 -3.66
C LEU A 163 9.02 -1.61 -4.95
N GLN A 164 10.21 -1.99 -5.42
CA GLN A 164 10.73 -1.51 -6.71
C GLN A 164 9.78 -1.83 -7.88
N ARG A 165 9.29 -3.07 -7.95
CA ARG A 165 8.31 -3.50 -8.97
C ARG A 165 7.02 -2.67 -8.88
N ARG A 166 6.50 -2.51 -7.66
CA ARG A 166 5.28 -1.73 -7.41
C ARG A 166 5.45 -0.26 -7.81
N ARG A 167 6.54 0.37 -7.39
CA ARG A 167 6.82 1.79 -7.71
C ARG A 167 6.93 2.02 -9.21
N GLU A 168 7.53 1.07 -9.94
CA GLU A 168 7.60 1.17 -11.40
C GLU A 168 6.21 1.03 -12.04
N ALA A 169 5.41 0.06 -11.62
CA ALA A 169 4.06 -0.11 -12.14
C ALA A 169 3.17 1.12 -11.87
N GLU A 170 3.19 1.66 -10.65
CA GLU A 170 2.46 2.89 -10.33
C GLU A 170 2.98 4.09 -11.11
N ARG A 171 4.30 4.22 -11.30
CA ARG A 171 4.89 5.27 -12.15
C ARG A 171 4.37 5.19 -13.59
N LEU A 172 4.30 3.98 -14.14
CA LEU A 172 3.84 3.76 -15.51
C LEU A 172 2.34 4.04 -15.63
N LEU A 173 1.53 3.62 -14.65
CA LEU A 173 0.12 3.98 -14.57
C LEU A 173 -0.05 5.51 -14.50
N PHE A 174 0.74 6.18 -13.64
CA PHE A 174 0.74 7.64 -13.51
C PHE A 174 1.05 8.37 -14.83
N LEU A 175 1.91 7.77 -15.67
CA LEU A 175 2.24 8.26 -17.02
C LEU A 175 1.21 7.85 -18.09
N GLY A 176 0.09 7.25 -17.69
CA GLY A 176 -1.04 6.94 -18.56
C GLY A 176 -1.05 5.53 -19.15
N MET A 177 -0.10 4.66 -18.78
CA MET A 177 -0.06 3.27 -19.26
C MET A 177 -1.26 2.47 -18.77
N ASP A 178 -1.70 1.51 -19.58
CA ASP A 178 -2.66 0.48 -19.17
C ASP A 178 -2.18 -0.26 -17.90
N PRO A 179 -3.06 -0.53 -16.93
CA PRO A 179 -2.68 -1.14 -15.65
C PRO A 179 -1.99 -2.50 -15.80
N GLN A 180 -2.43 -3.37 -16.71
CA GLN A 180 -1.81 -4.70 -16.87
C GLN A 180 -0.44 -4.59 -17.51
N ALA A 181 -0.30 -3.74 -18.53
CA ALA A 181 1.00 -3.44 -19.13
C ALA A 181 1.97 -2.84 -18.09
N ALA A 182 1.48 -1.93 -17.24
CA ALA A 182 2.27 -1.32 -16.18
C ALA A 182 2.76 -2.34 -15.15
N ILE A 183 1.89 -3.28 -14.74
CA ILE A 183 2.24 -4.39 -13.84
C ILE A 183 3.34 -5.26 -14.46
N VAL A 184 3.12 -5.72 -15.71
CA VAL A 184 4.08 -6.59 -16.42
C VAL A 184 5.43 -5.91 -16.54
N ALA A 185 5.47 -4.64 -16.96
CA ALA A 185 6.69 -3.86 -17.08
C ALA A 185 7.40 -3.66 -15.74
N GLY A 186 6.64 -3.37 -14.67
CA GLY A 186 7.17 -3.21 -13.32
C GLY A 186 7.83 -4.49 -12.79
N VAL A 187 7.19 -5.64 -13.01
CA VAL A 187 7.73 -6.96 -12.63
C VAL A 187 8.97 -7.31 -13.45
N ALA A 188 8.92 -7.12 -14.77
CA ALA A 188 10.01 -7.45 -15.67
C ALA A 188 11.28 -6.62 -15.41
N LYS A 189 11.14 -5.38 -14.95
CA LYS A 189 12.28 -4.48 -14.66
C LYS A 189 13.14 -4.95 -13.49
N PHE A 190 12.58 -5.73 -12.57
CA PHE A 190 13.27 -6.15 -11.34
C PHE A 190 13.03 -7.65 -11.07
N PRO A 191 13.67 -8.57 -11.81
CA PRO A 191 13.48 -10.02 -11.63
C PRO A 191 13.89 -10.53 -10.24
#